data_AF-A0A383A5D8-F1
#
_entry.id   AF-A0A383A5D8-F1
#
_cell.length_a   1.000
_cell.length_b   1.000
_cell.length_c   1.000
_cell.angle_alpha   90.00
_cell.angle_beta   90.00
_cell.angle_gamma   90.00
#
_symmetry.space_group_name_H-M   'P 1'
#
loop_
_entity.id
_entity.type
_entity.pdbx_description
1 polymer ?
#
loop_
_entity_poly.entity_id
_entity_poly.type
_entity_poly.pdbx_seq_one_letter_code
_entity_poly.pdbx_strand_id
1 'polypeptide(L)'
;MNLICLGGYSKRFQDIIELLEEKDRNVLELCFGDIYIAKHCKITGRNWLGLDLNQSFVEFAKYNGFEAERKDLMENESLPGSDVCIMIGS
;
A
#
# COMPACT_ATOMS: atom_id res chain seq x y z
N MET A 1 -2.74 -12.16 -11.04
CA MET A 1 -1.48 -12.83 -10.64
C MET A 1 -1.59 -14.26 -10.10
N ASN A 2 -2.75 -14.77 -9.65
CA ASN A 2 -2.81 -16.04 -8.88
C ASN A 2 -2.30 -17.31 -9.60
N LEU A 3 -2.46 -17.42 -10.93
CA LEU A 3 -2.01 -18.60 -11.67
C LEU A 3 -0.47 -18.64 -11.83
N ILE A 4 0.17 -17.49 -11.98
CA ILE A 4 1.61 -17.36 -12.23
C ILE A 4 2.40 -17.50 -10.92
N CYS A 5 1.86 -16.98 -9.81
CA CYS A 5 2.52 -17.02 -8.51
C CYS A 5 2.15 -18.24 -7.65
N LEU A 6 1.46 -19.25 -8.20
CA LEU A 6 0.98 -20.43 -7.46
C LEU A 6 0.21 -20.07 -6.16
N GLY A 7 -0.55 -18.96 -6.17
CA GLY A 7 -1.24 -18.44 -4.98
C GLY A 7 -0.36 -17.72 -3.94
N GLY A 8 0.97 -17.65 -4.13
CA GLY A 8 1.90 -16.97 -3.24
C GLY A 8 1.93 -15.44 -3.34
N TYR A 9 1.21 -14.86 -4.31
CA TYR A 9 1.17 -13.41 -4.53
C TYR A 9 0.72 -12.65 -3.29
N SER A 10 -0.31 -13.16 -2.58
CA SER A 10 -0.85 -12.54 -1.37
C SER A 10 0.00 -12.79 -0.13
N LYS A 11 0.88 -13.81 -0.13
CA LYS A 11 1.66 -14.20 1.05
C LYS A 11 2.63 -13.12 1.49
N ARG A 12 3.35 -12.49 0.56
CA ARG A 12 4.25 -11.37 0.91
C ARG A 12 3.55 -10.20 1.57
N PHE A 13 2.30 -9.91 1.19
CA PHE A 13 1.53 -8.85 1.83
C PHE A 13 1.16 -9.25 3.25
N GLN A 14 0.87 -10.54 3.48
CA GLN A 14 0.61 -11.08 4.81
C GLN A 14 1.85 -10.96 5.70
N ASP A 15 3.03 -11.33 5.21
CA ASP A 15 4.29 -11.25 5.95
C ASP A 15 4.58 -9.79 6.38
N ILE A 16 4.25 -8.80 5.55
CA ILE A 16 4.39 -7.37 5.90
C ILE A 16 3.32 -6.91 6.89
N ILE A 17 2.07 -7.34 6.70
CA ILE A 17 0.96 -7.01 7.60
C ILE A 17 1.26 -7.46 9.04
N GLU A 18 1.90 -8.62 9.21
CA GLU A 18 2.28 -9.17 10.52
C GLU A 18 3.36 -8.35 11.24
N LEU A 19 4.07 -7.46 10.54
CA LEU A 19 5.03 -6.53 11.14
C LEU A 19 4.37 -5.24 11.67
N LEU A 20 3.09 -4.99 11.36
CA LEU A 20 2.38 -3.80 11.83
C LEU A 20 2.02 -3.95 13.31
N GLU A 21 2.42 -2.97 14.12
CA GLU A 21 2.10 -2.93 15.54
C GLU A 21 0.76 -2.22 15.79
N GLU A 22 0.17 -2.40 16.97
CA GLU A 22 -1.09 -1.76 17.34
C GLU A 22 -1.00 -0.22 17.41
N LYS A 23 0.20 0.31 17.69
CA LYS A 23 0.47 1.75 17.74
C LYS A 23 0.53 2.40 16.36
N ASP A 24 0.72 1.63 15.30
CA ASP A 24 0.89 2.17 13.95
C ASP A 24 -0.48 2.55 13.38
N ARG A 25 -0.77 3.86 13.33
CA ARG A 25 -2.06 4.40 12.91
C ARG A 25 -2.05 4.90 11.47
N ASN A 26 -0.92 5.42 11.01
CA ASN A 26 -0.76 6.00 9.69
C ASN A 26 0.26 5.19 8.87
N VAL A 27 -0.22 4.51 7.84
CA VAL A 27 0.56 3.65 6.95
C VAL A 27 0.72 4.33 5.60
N LEU A 28 1.96 4.56 5.19
CA LEU A 28 2.30 5.03 3.85
C LEU A 28 2.81 3.84 3.02
N GLU A 29 2.17 3.54 1.89
CA GLU A 29 2.62 2.49 0.98
C GLU A 29 3.13 3.09 -0.32
N LEU A 30 4.40 2.84 -0.62
CA LEU A 30 5.10 3.31 -1.81
C LEU A 30 5.10 2.24 -2.89
N CYS A 31 4.81 2.62 -4.13
CA CYS A 31 4.75 1.73 -5.29
C CYS A 31 3.80 0.54 -5.07
N PHE A 32 2.62 0.81 -4.50
CA PHE A 32 1.74 -0.23 -3.94
C PHE A 32 1.30 -1.30 -4.95
N GLY A 33 1.02 -0.93 -6.21
CA GLY A 33 0.57 -1.85 -7.27
C GLY A 33 -0.76 -2.58 -7.04
N ASP A 34 -1.20 -2.80 -5.79
CA ASP A 34 -2.42 -3.48 -5.38
C ASP A 34 -2.92 -2.97 -4.02
N ILE A 35 -4.14 -3.34 -3.63
CA ILE A 35 -4.86 -2.80 -2.46
C ILE A 35 -4.91 -3.77 -1.27
N TYR A 36 -4.01 -4.74 -1.19
CA TYR A 36 -4.03 -5.75 -0.13
C TYR A 36 -3.75 -5.14 1.25
N ILE A 37 -2.69 -4.34 1.38
CA ILE A 37 -2.35 -3.65 2.63
C ILE A 37 -3.42 -2.58 2.95
N ALA A 38 -3.90 -1.85 1.94
CA ALA A 38 -5.00 -0.89 2.09
C ALA A 38 -6.26 -1.52 2.71
N LYS A 39 -6.67 -2.70 2.21
CA LYS A 39 -7.80 -3.47 2.75
C LYS A 39 -7.58 -3.85 4.21
N HIS A 40 -6.39 -4.34 4.56
CA HIS A 40 -6.07 -4.69 5.93
C HIS A 40 -6.12 -3.47 6.86
N CYS A 41 -5.54 -2.34 6.44
CA CYS A 41 -5.57 -1.08 7.19
C CYS A 41 -7.01 -0.63 7.46
N LYS A 42 -7.88 -0.67 6.44
CA LYS A 42 -9.30 -0.33 6.59
C LYS A 42 -10.04 -1.21 7.60
N ILE A 43 -9.80 -2.52 7.59
CA ILE A 43 -10.43 -3.46 8.54
C ILE A 43 -9.96 -3.18 9.98
N THR A 44 -8.71 -2.78 10.14
CA THR A 44 -8.10 -2.54 11.45
C THR A 44 -8.20 -1.09 11.93
N GLY A 45 -8.89 -0.22 11.17
CA GLY A 45 -9.08 1.18 11.52
C GLY A 45 -7.81 2.03 11.44
N ARG A 46 -6.84 1.64 10.59
CA ARG A 46 -5.63 2.40 10.29
C ARG A 46 -5.86 3.29 9.07
N ASN A 47 -5.23 4.46 9.06
CA ASN A 47 -5.14 5.34 7.90
C ASN A 47 -4.10 4.75 6.94
N TRP A 48 -4.45 4.67 5.66
CA TRP A 48 -3.56 4.20 4.61
C TRP A 48 -3.52 5.22 3.48
N LEU A 49 -2.30 5.57 3.05
CA LEU A 49 -2.05 6.39 1.86
C LEU A 49 -1.15 5.64 0.90
N GLY A 50 -1.64 5.38 -0.32
CA GLY A 50 -0.86 4.75 -1.38
C GLY A 50 -0.25 5.75 -2.35
N LEU A 51 1.04 5.66 -2.62
CA LEU A 51 1.73 6.43 -3.66
C LEU A 51 2.15 5.49 -4.80
N ASP A 52 1.81 5.83 -6.05
CA ASP A 52 2.26 5.06 -7.21
C ASP A 52 2.47 5.97 -8.43
N LEU A 53 3.39 5.59 -9.32
CA LEU A 53 3.62 6.32 -10.57
C LEU A 53 2.52 6.01 -11.61
N ASN A 54 1.97 4.80 -11.55
CA ASN A 54 0.97 4.31 -12.48
C ASN A 54 -0.44 4.79 -12.09
N GLN A 55 -0.97 5.69 -12.92
CA GLN A 55 -2.30 6.27 -12.75
C GLN A 55 -3.41 5.22 -12.60
N SER A 56 -3.33 4.09 -13.31
CA SER A 56 -4.37 3.06 -13.26
C SER A 56 -4.46 2.39 -11.89
N PHE A 57 -3.34 2.20 -11.18
CA PHE A 57 -3.36 1.68 -9.82
C PHE A 57 -3.96 2.69 -8.83
N VAL A 58 -3.63 3.97 -9.00
CA VAL A 58 -4.20 5.07 -8.19
C VAL A 58 -5.71 5.17 -8.38
N GLU A 59 -6.18 5.14 -9.62
CA GLU A 59 -7.61 5.17 -9.92
C GLU A 59 -8.34 3.94 -9.39
N PHE A 60 -7.74 2.76 -9.51
CA PHE A 60 -8.28 1.54 -8.95
C PHE A 60 -8.40 1.61 -7.41
N ALA A 61 -7.37 2.09 -6.72
CA ALA A 61 -7.41 2.27 -5.27
C ALA A 61 -8.49 3.27 -4.84
N LYS A 62 -8.56 4.44 -5.51
CA LYS A 62 -9.59 5.46 -5.26
C LYS A 62 -11.00 4.94 -5.52
N TYR A 63 -11.20 4.20 -6.61
CA TYR A 63 -12.48 3.57 -6.93
C TYR A 63 -12.94 2.60 -5.83
N ASN A 64 -12.02 1.91 -5.17
CA ASN A 64 -12.30 1.04 -4.03
C ASN A 64 -12.41 1.80 -2.68
N GLY A 65 -12.38 3.13 -2.70
CA GLY A 65 -12.55 3.99 -1.52
C GLY A 65 -11.33 4.05 -0.62
N PHE A 66 -10.13 3.96 -1.19
CA PHE A 66 -8.86 4.17 -0.49
C PHE A 66 -8.21 5.49 -0.91
N GLU A 67 -7.41 6.08 -0.03
CA GLU A 67 -6.64 7.28 -0.34
C GLU A 67 -5.36 6.92 -1.09
N ALA A 68 -5.20 7.46 -2.30
CA ALA A 68 -4.02 7.23 -3.11
C ALA A 68 -3.64 8.47 -3.93
N GLU A 69 -2.38 8.63 -4.28
CA GLU A 69 -1.88 9.73 -5.08
C GLU A 69 -0.92 9.23 -6.17
N ARG A 70 -1.02 9.84 -7.35
CA ARG A 70 -0.02 9.62 -8.40
C ARG A 70 1.22 10.45 -8.09
N LYS A 71 2.35 9.79 -7.83
CA LYS A 71 3.62 10.45 -7.52
C LYS A 71 4.81 9.72 -8.14
N ASP A 72 5.73 10.50 -8.72
CA ASP A 72 7.08 10.02 -9.02
C ASP A 72 7.95 10.21 -7.79
N LEU A 73 8.42 9.11 -7.19
CA LEU A 73 9.22 9.15 -5.97
C LEU A 73 10.61 9.75 -6.21
N MET A 74 11.10 9.78 -7.45
CA MET A 74 12.41 10.36 -7.80
C MET A 74 12.40 11.89 -7.81
N GLU A 75 11.23 12.50 -7.95
CA GLU A 75 11.06 13.97 -8.01
C GLU A 75 10.67 14.59 -6.65
N ASN A 76 10.45 13.78 -5.62
CA ASN A 76 9.98 14.26 -4.32
C ASN A 76 11.12 14.60 -3.37
N GLU A 77 11.11 15.82 -2.83
CA GLU A 77 12.04 16.25 -1.77
C GLU A 77 11.70 15.65 -0.40
N SER A 78 10.44 15.23 -0.20
CA SER A 78 9.97 14.65 1.06
C SER A 78 8.77 13.71 0.88
N LEU A 79 8.65 12.73 1.78
CA LEU A 79 7.50 11.83 1.86
C LEU A 79 6.50 12.32 2.93
N PRO A 80 5.20 12.00 2.79
CA PRO A 80 4.23 12.25 3.84
C PRO A 80 4.64 11.62 5.18
N GLY A 81 4.38 12.31 6.28
CA GLY A 81 4.60 11.77 7.62
C GLY A 81 3.73 10.53 7.86
N SER A 82 4.34 9.46 8.36
CA SER A 82 3.68 8.18 8.65
C SER A 82 4.36 7.49 9.83
N ASP A 83 3.63 6.60 10.51
CA ASP A 83 4.20 5.76 11.57
C ASP A 83 4.99 4.60 10.95
N VAL A 84 4.48 4.07 9.82
CA VAL A 84 5.11 3.02 9.04
C VAL A 84 5.09 3.39 7.56
N CYS A 85 6.25 3.26 6.92
CA CYS A 85 6.39 3.35 5.47
C CYS A 85 6.73 1.97 4.90
N ILE A 86 5.94 1.52 3.93
CA ILE A 86 6.07 0.21 3.28
C ILE A 86 6.48 0.42 1.83
N MET A 87 7.47 -0.34 1.38
CA MET A 87 7.83 -0.46 -0.03
C MET A 87 8.14 -1.92 -0.32
N ILE A 88 7.34 -2.55 -1.18
CA ILE A 88 7.53 -3.95 -1.59
C ILE A 88 7.39 -4.09 -3.09
N GLY A 89 8.15 -5.02 -3.68
CA GLY A 89 7.97 -5.39 -5.08
C GLY A 89 6.70 -6.21 -5.27
N SER A 90 5.87 -5.83 -6.23
CA SER A 90 4.69 -6.57 -6.71
C SER A 90 5.06 -7.51 -7.85
#